data_AF-A0A553AE40-F1
#
_entry.id   AF-A0A553AE40-F1
#
_cell.length_a   1.000
_cell.length_b   1.000
_cell.length_c   1.000
_cell.angle_alpha   90.00
_cell.angle_beta   90.00
_cell.angle_gamma   90.00
#
_symmetry.space_group_name_H-M   'P 1'
#
loop_
_entity.id
_entity.type
_entity.pdbx_description
1 polymer ?
#
loop_
_entity_poly.entity_id
_entity_poly.type
_entity_poly.pdbx_seq_one_letter_code
_entity_poly.pdbx_strand_id
1 'polypeptide(L)'
;TPTAAMETERIGDAAHAQGQIESFDYPGDYLALDPGKLVAGLRTRQERGADRRNRAVGDCVSLGSGLRLALSGDKVPGSGDSYLCLSASHHFVSEAYGSGGPGSDGYAFTGSYVLMPDTAPMVPPRR
;
A
#
# COMPACT_ATOMS: atom_id res chain seq x y z
N THR A 1 32.25 -21.03 -20.38
CA THR A 1 32.07 -19.72 -19.72
C THR A 1 30.80 -19.11 -20.27
N PRO A 2 29.85 -18.64 -19.44
CA PRO A 2 28.68 -17.92 -19.95
C PRO A 2 29.18 -16.68 -20.70
N THR A 3 28.68 -16.44 -21.92
CA THR A 3 29.17 -15.35 -22.81
C THR A 3 28.46 -14.01 -22.58
N ALA A 4 27.47 -13.96 -21.70
CA ALA A 4 26.70 -12.75 -21.41
C ALA A 4 26.74 -12.40 -19.91
N ALA A 5 27.10 -11.16 -19.60
CA ALA A 5 26.97 -10.58 -18.26
C ALA A 5 25.48 -10.27 -18.01
N MET A 6 24.85 -11.08 -17.17
CA MET A 6 23.41 -11.03 -16.88
C MET A 6 23.10 -10.48 -15.49
N GLU A 7 24.10 -9.97 -14.76
CA GLU A 7 23.89 -9.34 -13.47
C GLU A 7 23.35 -7.92 -13.66
N THR A 8 22.31 -7.57 -12.90
CA THR A 8 21.72 -6.23 -12.92
C THR A 8 21.46 -5.76 -11.51
N GLU A 9 21.87 -4.54 -11.20
CA GLU A 9 21.67 -3.90 -9.90
C GLU A 9 20.74 -2.68 -10.01
N ARG A 10 20.10 -2.34 -8.88
CA ARG A 10 19.39 -1.07 -8.73
C ARG A 10 19.35 -0.66 -7.26
N ILE A 11 19.85 0.54 -6.98
CA ILE A 11 19.90 1.14 -5.63
C ILE A 11 18.54 1.75 -5.27
N GLY A 12 18.05 1.44 -4.06
CA GLY A 12 16.82 2.01 -3.51
C GLY A 12 17.03 3.38 -2.87
N ASP A 13 15.94 4.14 -2.70
CA ASP A 13 15.93 5.49 -2.13
C ASP A 13 15.54 5.52 -0.63
N ALA A 14 15.64 4.38 0.06
CA ALA A 14 15.22 4.26 1.45
C ALA A 14 16.13 5.08 2.38
N ALA A 15 15.51 5.98 3.16
CA ALA A 15 16.20 6.91 4.05
C ALA A 15 16.40 6.39 5.49
N HIS A 16 15.90 5.19 5.81
CA HIS A 16 16.08 4.58 7.13
C HIS A 16 17.50 4.04 7.31
N ALA A 17 17.97 3.95 8.56
CA ALA A 17 19.36 3.57 8.88
C ALA A 17 19.79 2.21 8.30
N GLN A 18 18.86 1.29 8.11
CA GLN A 18 19.07 -0.03 7.51
C GLN A 18 18.36 -0.16 6.15
N GLY A 19 18.05 0.97 5.50
CA GLY A 19 17.35 1.01 4.20
C GLY A 19 18.21 0.62 3.00
N GLN A 20 19.53 0.52 3.19
CA GLN A 20 20.50 0.16 2.17
C GLN A 20 20.90 -1.33 2.23
N ILE A 21 20.14 -2.16 2.98
CA ILE A 21 20.34 -3.61 2.97
C ILE A 21 20.00 -4.12 1.58
N GLU A 22 20.98 -4.80 0.96
CA GLU A 22 20.86 -5.33 -0.38
C GLU A 22 20.03 -6.62 -0.43
N SER A 23 19.35 -6.83 -1.56
CA SER A 23 18.60 -8.05 -1.84
C SER A 23 19.04 -8.61 -3.18
N PHE A 24 19.41 -9.89 -3.18
CA PHE A 24 19.83 -10.63 -4.37
C PHE A 24 18.83 -11.76 -4.66
N ASP A 25 18.40 -11.89 -5.91
CA ASP A 25 17.44 -12.92 -6.33
C ASP A 25 17.87 -13.55 -7.66
N TYR A 26 17.88 -14.87 -7.72
CA TYR A 26 18.24 -15.69 -8.88
C TYR A 26 17.35 -16.93 -8.94
N PRO A 27 16.86 -17.35 -10.13
CA PRO A 27 17.04 -16.71 -11.43
C PRO A 27 16.15 -15.48 -11.64
N GLY A 28 16.66 -14.49 -12.38
CA GLY A 28 15.96 -13.23 -12.67
C GLY A 28 14.92 -13.28 -13.80
N ASP A 29 14.91 -14.37 -14.59
CA ASP A 29 14.02 -14.63 -15.74
C ASP A 29 14.03 -13.52 -16.82
N TYR A 30 15.21 -13.20 -17.32
CA TYR A 30 15.40 -12.33 -18.48
C TYR A 30 16.55 -12.83 -19.35
N LEU A 31 16.45 -12.56 -20.66
CA LEU A 31 17.43 -12.99 -21.67
C LEU A 31 18.35 -11.85 -22.14
N ALA A 32 18.10 -10.62 -21.69
CA ALA A 32 18.91 -9.44 -21.99
C ALA A 32 19.03 -8.51 -20.76
N LEU A 33 20.07 -7.68 -20.74
CA LEU A 33 20.41 -6.79 -19.63
C LEU A 33 19.34 -5.70 -19.40
N ASP A 34 18.83 -5.08 -20.47
CA ASP A 34 17.88 -3.96 -20.35
C ASP A 34 16.54 -4.39 -19.71
N PRO A 35 15.91 -5.51 -20.10
CA PRO A 35 14.78 -6.08 -19.35
C PRO A 35 15.12 -6.39 -17.89
N GLY A 36 16.33 -6.92 -17.61
CA GLY A 36 16.76 -7.21 -16.24
C GLY A 36 16.79 -5.98 -15.34
N LYS A 37 17.30 -4.85 -15.85
CA LYS A 37 17.28 -3.56 -15.13
C LYS A 37 15.86 -3.08 -14.84
N LEU A 38 14.92 -3.28 -15.76
CA LEU A 38 13.51 -2.94 -15.54
C LEU A 38 12.87 -3.84 -14.46
N VAL A 39 13.19 -5.14 -14.45
CA VAL A 39 12.69 -6.10 -13.47
C VAL A 39 13.26 -5.81 -12.08
N ALA A 40 14.57 -5.61 -11.93
CA ALA A 40 15.19 -5.16 -10.67
C ALA A 40 14.61 -3.79 -10.25
N GLY A 41 14.43 -2.90 -11.22
CA GLY A 41 13.75 -1.62 -11.14
C GLY A 41 12.26 -1.69 -10.75
N LEU A 42 11.59 -2.83 -10.92
CA LEU A 42 10.24 -3.06 -10.43
C LEU A 42 10.27 -3.61 -9.01
N ARG A 43 11.14 -4.60 -8.75
CA ARG A 43 11.27 -5.29 -7.45
C ARG A 43 11.56 -4.32 -6.31
N THR A 44 12.57 -3.46 -6.41
CA THR A 44 12.81 -2.48 -5.33
C THR A 44 11.66 -1.48 -5.20
N ARG A 45 10.90 -1.15 -6.25
CA ARG A 45 9.71 -0.28 -6.12
C ARG A 45 8.60 -1.01 -5.37
N GLN A 46 8.46 -2.33 -5.57
CA GLN A 46 7.47 -3.16 -4.88
C GLN A 46 7.75 -3.17 -3.38
N GLU A 47 9.01 -3.32 -2.99
CA GLU A 47 9.43 -3.20 -1.58
C GLU A 47 9.18 -1.79 -1.03
N ARG A 48 9.59 -0.74 -1.77
CA ARG A 48 9.37 0.66 -1.34
C ARG A 48 7.89 1.03 -1.22
N GLY A 49 7.03 0.52 -2.10
CA GLY A 49 5.58 0.73 -2.03
C GLY A 49 4.90 -0.06 -0.91
N ALA A 50 5.55 -1.11 -0.38
CA ALA A 50 5.06 -1.86 0.77
C ALA A 50 5.42 -1.21 2.11
N ASP A 51 6.50 -0.43 2.16
CA ASP A 51 7.05 0.21 3.37
C ASP A 51 6.04 1.10 4.11
N ARG A 52 5.39 2.04 3.39
CA ARG A 52 4.45 3.01 3.99
C ARG A 52 3.00 2.65 3.73
N ARG A 53 2.48 1.66 4.47
CA ARG A 53 1.05 1.28 4.45
C ARG A 53 0.37 1.54 5.80
N ASN A 54 -0.66 2.36 5.77
CA ASN A 54 -1.44 2.73 6.94
C ASN A 54 -2.78 2.02 6.90
N ARG A 55 -3.24 1.51 8.05
CA ARG A 55 -4.60 1.00 8.20
C ARG A 55 -5.44 2.04 8.93
N ALA A 56 -6.64 2.28 8.43
CA ALA A 56 -7.61 3.19 9.03
C ALA A 56 -8.96 2.50 9.16
N VAL A 57 -9.72 2.90 10.18
CA VAL A 57 -11.11 2.48 10.39
C VAL A 57 -11.93 3.75 10.60
N GLY A 58 -13.11 3.82 10.01
CA GLY A 58 -13.99 4.97 10.14
C GLY A 58 -15.28 4.80 9.36
N ASP A 59 -16.10 5.84 9.35
CA ASP A 59 -17.46 5.86 8.82
C ASP A 59 -17.58 6.52 7.43
N CYS A 60 -16.46 6.67 6.71
CA CYS A 60 -16.43 7.34 5.40
C CYS A 60 -17.03 6.48 4.27
N VAL A 61 -18.35 6.49 4.13
CA VAL A 61 -19.11 5.70 3.12
C VAL A 61 -18.66 5.94 1.68
N SER A 62 -18.20 7.15 1.37
CA SER A 62 -17.77 7.52 0.02
C SER A 62 -16.35 7.08 -0.33
N LEU A 63 -15.56 6.58 0.62
CA LEU A 63 -14.17 6.25 0.39
C LEU A 63 -14.03 4.86 -0.26
N GLY A 64 -13.63 4.84 -1.53
CA GLY A 64 -13.34 3.64 -2.29
C GLY A 64 -11.85 3.45 -2.58
N SER A 65 -11.48 2.24 -2.99
CA SER A 65 -10.15 1.98 -3.55
C SER A 65 -9.91 2.83 -4.81
N GLY A 66 -8.68 3.30 -4.98
CA GLY A 66 -8.27 4.19 -6.07
C GLY A 66 -8.55 5.68 -5.80
N LEU A 67 -9.28 6.03 -4.75
CA LEU A 67 -9.49 7.43 -4.38
C LEU A 67 -8.31 7.99 -3.61
N ARG A 68 -8.07 9.30 -3.80
CA ARG A 68 -7.11 10.08 -3.04
C ARG A 68 -7.83 10.92 -1.99
N LEU A 69 -7.31 10.94 -0.78
CA LEU A 69 -7.85 11.69 0.35
C LEU A 69 -6.75 12.52 1.01
N ALA A 70 -7.12 13.64 1.62
CA ALA A 70 -6.25 14.38 2.52
C ALA A 70 -6.56 13.95 3.97
N LEU A 71 -5.53 13.60 4.74
CA LEU A 71 -5.71 13.27 6.15
C LEU A 71 -5.86 14.58 6.95
N SER A 72 -6.94 14.72 7.69
CA SER A 72 -7.21 15.88 8.55
C SER A 72 -7.68 15.46 9.94
N GLY A 73 -7.65 16.38 10.90
CA GLY A 73 -8.10 16.13 12.28
C GLY A 73 -6.93 16.23 13.26
N ASP A 74 -6.75 15.21 14.09
CA ASP A 74 -5.70 15.18 15.10
C ASP A 74 -4.31 15.37 14.49
N LYS A 75 -3.44 16.03 15.25
CA LYS A 75 -2.06 16.31 14.85
C LYS A 75 -1.18 15.08 15.05
N VAL A 76 -1.43 14.06 14.23
CA VAL A 76 -0.61 12.85 14.12
C VAL A 76 0.40 13.01 12.97
N PRO A 77 1.54 12.30 13.00
CA PRO A 77 2.48 12.30 11.87
C PRO A 77 1.78 11.94 10.56
N GLY A 78 1.93 12.80 9.55
CA GLY A 78 1.26 12.65 8.26
C GLY A 78 -0.13 13.29 8.17
N SER A 79 -0.61 13.96 9.21
CA SER A 79 -1.77 14.86 9.13
C SER A 79 -1.46 16.04 8.20
N GLY A 80 -2.37 16.35 7.28
CA GLY A 80 -2.19 17.30 6.19
C GLY A 80 -1.67 16.68 4.88
N ASP A 81 -1.13 15.47 4.92
CA ASP A 81 -0.64 14.78 3.72
C ASP A 81 -1.78 14.11 2.94
N SER A 82 -1.47 13.82 1.68
CA SER A 82 -2.35 13.17 0.73
C SER A 82 -2.05 11.66 0.65
N TYR A 83 -3.11 10.86 0.69
CA TYR A 83 -3.05 9.40 0.71
C TYR A 83 -3.91 8.81 -0.39
N LEU A 84 -3.42 7.75 -1.01
CA LEU A 84 -4.16 6.88 -1.91
C LEU A 84 -4.78 5.72 -1.12
N CYS A 85 -6.08 5.49 -1.31
CA CYS A 85 -6.76 4.30 -0.79
C CYS A 85 -6.48 3.08 -1.69
N LEU A 86 -5.81 2.07 -1.15
CA LEU A 86 -5.49 0.83 -1.86
C LEU A 86 -6.65 -0.17 -1.78
N SER A 87 -7.30 -0.25 -0.63
CA SER A 87 -8.47 -1.11 -0.42
C SER A 87 -9.42 -0.47 0.57
N ALA A 88 -10.72 -0.58 0.30
CA ALA A 88 -11.79 -0.18 1.20
C ALA A 88 -12.73 -1.38 1.38
N SER A 89 -13.01 -1.76 2.62
CA SER A 89 -14.00 -2.77 2.97
C SER A 89 -15.06 -2.13 3.87
N HIS A 90 -16.30 -2.16 3.41
CA HIS A 90 -17.44 -1.57 4.10
C HIS A 90 -18.29 -2.67 4.73
N HIS A 91 -18.63 -2.48 5.99
CA HIS A 91 -19.50 -3.35 6.76
C HIS A 91 -20.70 -2.54 7.23
N PHE A 92 -21.90 -3.03 6.96
CA PHE A 92 -23.15 -2.39 7.33
C PHE A 92 -24.06 -3.41 8.03
N VAL A 93 -24.56 -3.06 9.21
CA VAL A 93 -25.52 -3.86 9.96
C VAL A 93 -26.82 -3.08 10.04
N SER A 94 -27.90 -3.65 9.51
CA SER A 94 -29.24 -3.07 9.61
C SER A 94 -29.97 -3.72 10.78
N GLU A 95 -30.14 -2.98 11.89
CA GLU A 95 -30.93 -3.43 13.04
C GLU A 95 -32.41 -3.03 12.91
N ALA A 96 -33.00 -3.27 11.73
CA ALA A 96 -34.41 -2.99 11.48
C ALA A 96 -35.21 -4.29 11.30
N TYR A 97 -35.30 -5.08 12.37
CA TYR A 97 -36.56 -5.80 12.65
C TYR A 97 -37.28 -5.01 13.74
N GLY A 98 -38.49 -4.54 13.44
CA GLY A 98 -39.25 -3.53 14.20
C GLY A 98 -39.73 -3.93 15.61
N SER A 99 -38.86 -4.50 16.44
CA SER A 99 -39.14 -4.84 17.85
C SER A 99 -37.91 -4.81 18.77
N GLY A 100 -36.77 -4.26 18.34
CA GLY A 100 -35.54 -4.20 19.15
C GLY A 100 -35.61 -3.14 20.26
N GLY A 101 -35.38 -3.56 21.51
CA GLY A 101 -35.36 -2.66 22.68
C GLY A 101 -34.19 -1.67 22.69
N PRO A 102 -34.19 -0.68 23.61
CA PRO A 102 -33.35 0.53 23.59
C PRO A 102 -31.83 0.32 23.85
N GLY A 103 -31.31 -0.91 23.71
CA GLY A 103 -29.90 -1.25 23.94
C GLY A 103 -29.08 -1.53 22.68
N SER A 104 -29.63 -1.25 21.50
CA SER A 104 -29.01 -1.56 20.20
C SER A 104 -28.45 -0.27 19.58
N ASP A 105 -27.32 0.19 20.12
CA ASP A 105 -26.69 1.47 19.76
C ASP A 105 -25.30 1.24 19.14
N GLY A 106 -25.16 0.16 18.37
CA GLY A 106 -23.96 -0.14 17.60
C GLY A 106 -23.86 0.73 16.35
N TYR A 107 -22.63 1.06 15.91
CA TYR A 107 -22.43 1.76 14.63
C TYR A 107 -23.04 0.94 13.48
N ALA A 108 -24.11 1.45 12.88
CA ALA A 108 -24.78 0.79 11.75
C ALA A 108 -23.83 0.60 10.55
N PHE A 109 -22.76 1.38 10.46
CA PHE A 109 -21.76 1.31 9.41
C PHE A 109 -20.33 1.38 9.97
N THR A 110 -19.42 0.58 9.41
CA THR A 110 -17.98 0.66 9.67
C THR A 110 -17.22 0.34 8.39
N GLY A 111 -16.30 1.23 8.01
CA GLY A 111 -15.37 1.02 6.92
C GLY A 111 -13.95 0.79 7.42
N SER A 112 -13.22 -0.09 6.73
CA SER A 112 -11.80 -0.35 6.96
C SER A 112 -11.01 -0.11 5.69
N TYR A 113 -9.90 0.60 5.81
CA TYR A 113 -9.14 1.16 4.69
C TYR A 113 -7.65 0.84 4.82
N VAL A 114 -7.02 0.54 3.69
CA VAL A 114 -5.56 0.50 3.57
C VAL A 114 -5.13 1.68 2.72
N LEU A 115 -4.26 2.52 3.26
CA LEU A 115 -3.82 3.77 2.66
C LEU A 115 -2.31 3.74 2.42
N MET A 116 -1.85 4.42 1.38
CA MET A 116 -0.44 4.72 1.15
C MET A 116 -0.26 6.21 0.86
N PRO A 117 0.84 6.86 1.26
CA PRO A 117 1.14 8.22 0.83
C PRO A 117 1.21 8.29 -0.70
N ASP A 118 0.75 9.39 -1.30
CA ASP A 118 0.83 9.57 -2.76
C ASP A 118 2.26 9.77 -3.29
N THR A 119 3.22 10.01 -2.39
CA THR A 119 4.66 10.05 -2.66
C THR A 119 5.31 8.66 -2.76
N ALA A 120 4.66 7.60 -2.27
CA ALA A 120 5.19 6.25 -2.35
C ALA A 120 4.88 5.61 -3.73
N PRO A 121 5.79 4.79 -4.29
CA PRO A 121 5.57 4.20 -5.61
C PRO A 121 4.43 3.19 -5.59
N MET A 122 3.36 3.46 -6.34
CA MET A 122 2.25 2.52 -6.53
C MET A 122 2.65 1.47 -7.58
N VAL A 123 2.97 0.28 -7.11
CA VAL A 123 3.26 -0.89 -7.95
C VAL A 123 2.59 -2.14 -7.37
N PRO A 124 2.11 -3.05 -8.23
CA PRO A 124 1.45 -4.27 -7.77
C PRO A 124 2.44 -5.17 -7.02
N PRO A 125 2.02 -5.87 -5.96
CA PRO A 125 2.88 -6.82 -5.25
C PRO A 125 3.26 -7.99 -6.16
N ARG A 126 4.42 -8.59 -5.89
CA ARG A 126 4.83 -9.86 -6.52
C ARG A 126 3.86 -10.97 -6.06
N ARG A 127 3.39 -11.79 -7.00
CA ARG A 127 2.50 -12.93 -6.73
C ARG A 127 3.29 -14.23 -6.70
#